data_AF-A0A7Z7BCB1-F1
#
_entry.id   AF-A0A7Z7BCB1-F1
#
_cell.length_a   1.000
_cell.length_b   1.000
_cell.length_c   1.000
_cell.angle_alpha   90.00
_cell.angle_beta   90.00
_cell.angle_gamma   90.00
#
_symmetry.space_group_name_H-M   'P 1'
#
loop_
_entity.id
_entity.type
_entity.pdbx_description
1 polymer ?
#
loop_
_entity_poly.entity_id
_entity_poly.type
_entity_poly.pdbx_seq_one_letter_code
_entity_poly.pdbx_strand_id
1 'polypeptide(L)'
;MFDIIFGAAHAIYIAGALIGSVILWPDQTYPLHKAPEEREMVTVVGFHPQWYKADSKCHYSGLIVPYVRDWPETINAGRSDERVLPPDLDHTAGHAVILDTKTCPGKEDEKVFLVDAVERNFGALGGGTDFHFDDPDTIKPEYKPKWLPQVMERLQRVAERDDNAKEMVTAITQLEQKRAEQAQAATATSTEVTATTASAPIATTSIRSTARW
;
A
#
# COMPACT_ATOMS: atom_id res chain seq x y z
N MET A 1 33.62 3.46 -6.36
CA MET A 1 32.92 3.30 -7.65
C MET A 1 31.67 2.45 -7.39
N PHE A 2 30.80 2.95 -6.51
CA PHE A 2 29.68 2.21 -5.90
C PHE A 2 28.34 2.97 -6.10
N ASP A 3 28.28 3.88 -7.09
CA ASP A 3 27.22 4.89 -7.17
C ASP A 3 26.34 4.80 -8.43
N ILE A 4 26.47 3.76 -9.25
CA ILE A 4 25.68 3.65 -10.51
C ILE A 4 24.59 2.57 -10.42
N ILE A 5 24.72 1.59 -9.52
CA ILE A 5 23.75 0.48 -9.39
C ILE A 5 22.51 0.89 -8.57
N PHE A 6 22.62 1.89 -7.68
CA PHE A 6 21.45 2.41 -6.95
C PHE A 6 20.61 3.44 -7.74
N GLY A 7 21.15 4.03 -8.81
CA GLY A 7 20.46 5.05 -9.60
C GLY A 7 19.38 4.51 -10.55
N ALA A 8 19.60 3.35 -11.18
CA ALA A 8 18.65 2.76 -12.11
C ALA A 8 17.51 2.00 -11.41
N ALA A 9 17.77 1.39 -10.24
CA ALA A 9 16.74 0.77 -9.43
C ALA A 9 15.74 1.79 -8.86
N HIS A 10 16.21 3.01 -8.54
CA HIS A 10 15.31 4.09 -8.11
C HIS A 10 14.46 4.65 -9.25
N ALA A 11 15.01 4.81 -10.46
CA ALA A 11 14.26 5.38 -11.58
C ALA A 11 13.09 4.49 -12.06
N ILE A 12 13.23 3.17 -11.96
CA ILE A 12 12.17 2.22 -12.31
C ILE A 12 11.15 2.06 -11.17
N TYR A 13 11.59 2.16 -9.91
CA TYR A 13 10.67 2.28 -8.77
C TYR A 13 9.78 3.53 -8.91
N ILE A 14 10.33 4.66 -9.35
CA ILE A 14 9.59 5.93 -9.50
C ILE A 14 8.54 5.87 -10.63
N ALA A 15 8.74 5.05 -11.67
CA ALA A 15 7.74 4.92 -12.74
C ALA A 15 6.54 4.04 -12.35
N GLY A 16 6.70 3.11 -11.40
CA GLY A 16 5.61 2.33 -10.79
C GLY A 16 5.02 2.95 -9.52
N ALA A 17 5.74 3.86 -8.85
CA ALA A 17 5.39 4.43 -7.55
C ALA A 17 4.50 5.69 -7.61
N LEU A 18 3.74 5.91 -8.69
CA LEU A 18 2.89 7.10 -8.81
C LEU A 18 1.56 7.03 -8.04
N ILE A 19 1.32 5.95 -7.30
CA ILE A 19 0.24 5.88 -6.30
C ILE A 19 0.83 5.50 -4.94
N GLY A 20 1.96 6.11 -4.54
CA GLY A 20 2.52 5.87 -3.21
C GLY A 20 1.59 6.36 -2.11
N SER A 21 0.88 7.46 -2.36
CA SER A 21 -0.13 8.00 -1.45
C SER A 21 -1.21 8.79 -2.18
N VAL A 22 -2.44 8.79 -1.65
CA VAL A 22 -3.55 9.60 -2.17
C VAL A 22 -4.42 10.13 -1.03
N ILE A 23 -4.75 11.42 -1.13
CA ILE A 23 -5.69 12.06 -0.20
C ILE A 23 -7.09 12.00 -0.79
N LEU A 24 -8.01 11.36 -0.07
CA LEU A 24 -9.39 11.10 -0.49
C LEU A 24 -10.41 11.50 0.56
N TRP A 25 -11.65 11.73 0.13
CA TRP A 25 -12.79 12.04 0.97
C TRP A 25 -13.85 10.94 0.82
N PRO A 26 -14.50 10.53 1.92
CA PRO A 26 -15.58 9.56 1.84
C PRO A 26 -16.79 10.19 1.12
N ASP A 27 -17.47 9.40 0.30
CA ASP A 27 -18.65 9.88 -0.45
C ASP A 27 -19.86 10.14 0.45
N GLN A 28 -19.90 9.46 1.59
CA GLN A 28 -20.98 9.53 2.56
C GLN A 28 -20.44 9.21 3.96
N THR A 29 -21.33 9.33 4.94
CA THR A 29 -21.01 8.92 6.30
C THR A 29 -21.22 7.41 6.45
N TYR A 30 -20.19 6.69 6.90
CA TYR A 30 -20.25 5.25 7.15
C TYR A 30 -20.33 4.97 8.66
N PRO A 31 -21.24 4.08 9.12
CA PRO A 31 -21.28 3.69 10.52
C PRO A 31 -20.04 2.87 10.89
N LEU A 32 -19.52 3.09 12.10
CA LEU A 32 -18.39 2.32 12.62
C LEU A 32 -18.86 1.27 13.61
N HIS A 33 -18.46 0.02 13.36
CA HIS A 33 -18.74 -1.15 14.21
C HIS A 33 -18.16 -0.97 15.62
N LYS A 34 -18.99 -1.07 16.66
CA LYS A 34 -18.64 -0.85 18.07
C LYS A 34 -18.73 -2.12 18.89
N ALA A 35 -19.73 -2.94 18.62
CA ALA A 35 -20.01 -4.09 19.47
C ALA A 35 -19.04 -5.24 19.15
N PRO A 36 -18.68 -6.09 20.13
CA PRO A 36 -17.81 -7.24 19.90
C PRO A 36 -18.28 -8.16 18.76
N GLU A 37 -19.58 -8.36 18.62
CA GLU A 37 -20.21 -9.16 17.57
C GLU A 37 -20.07 -8.55 16.16
N GLU A 38 -19.85 -7.24 16.06
CA GLU A 38 -19.69 -6.52 14.79
C GLU A 38 -18.24 -6.52 14.28
N ARG A 39 -17.28 -7.05 15.06
CA ARG A 39 -15.86 -7.07 14.68
C ARG A 39 -15.56 -7.92 13.46
N GLU A 40 -16.45 -8.86 13.17
CA GLU A 40 -16.35 -9.82 12.08
C GLU A 40 -17.26 -9.43 10.90
N MET A 41 -17.67 -8.15 10.86
CA MET A 41 -18.40 -7.52 9.77
C MET A 41 -17.48 -6.58 8.99
N VAL A 42 -17.81 -6.36 7.72
CA VAL A 42 -17.18 -5.37 6.85
C VAL A 42 -18.23 -4.40 6.33
N THR A 43 -17.83 -3.16 6.08
CA THR A 43 -18.71 -2.13 5.48
C THR A 43 -18.12 -1.69 4.15
N VAL A 44 -18.90 -1.79 3.07
CA VAL A 44 -18.51 -1.28 1.75
C VAL A 44 -18.42 0.23 1.78
N VAL A 45 -17.32 0.75 1.23
CA VAL A 45 -17.04 2.18 1.19
C VAL A 45 -16.64 2.66 -0.19
N GLY A 46 -16.90 3.94 -0.39
CA GLY A 46 -16.56 4.73 -1.57
C GLY A 46 -15.92 6.05 -1.16
N PHE A 47 -14.93 6.45 -1.94
CA PHE A 47 -14.11 7.64 -1.76
C PHE A 47 -13.86 8.35 -3.09
N HIS A 48 -13.68 9.67 -3.03
CA HIS A 48 -13.32 10.50 -4.19
C HIS A 48 -12.15 11.44 -3.87
N PRO A 49 -11.33 11.81 -4.87
CA PRO A 49 -10.35 12.88 -4.73
C PRO A 49 -11.04 14.25 -4.67
N GLN A 50 -10.30 15.26 -4.23
CA GLN A 50 -10.80 16.64 -4.23
C GLN A 50 -11.15 17.11 -5.64
N TRP A 51 -12.25 17.85 -5.76
CA TRP A 51 -12.86 18.27 -7.04
C TRP A 51 -11.91 19.02 -8.01
N TYR A 52 -10.84 19.64 -7.51
CA TYR A 52 -9.87 20.39 -8.33
C TYR A 52 -8.65 19.57 -8.78
N LYS A 53 -8.50 18.31 -8.34
CA LYS A 53 -7.39 17.44 -8.80
C LYS A 53 -7.65 16.93 -10.22
N ALA A 54 -6.59 16.57 -10.95
CA ALA A 54 -6.71 16.01 -12.31
C ALA A 54 -7.53 14.71 -12.34
N ASP A 55 -7.41 13.90 -11.29
CA ASP A 55 -8.15 12.65 -11.08
C ASP A 55 -9.49 12.86 -10.35
N SER A 56 -10.03 14.09 -10.27
CA SER A 56 -11.24 14.42 -9.50
C SER A 56 -12.50 13.65 -9.88
N LYS A 57 -12.51 12.99 -11.04
CA LYS A 57 -13.61 12.15 -11.52
C LYS A 57 -13.43 10.68 -11.21
N CYS A 58 -12.26 10.28 -10.70
CA CYS A 58 -12.03 8.90 -10.29
C CYS A 58 -12.73 8.63 -8.96
N HIS A 59 -13.17 7.40 -8.81
CA HIS A 59 -13.82 6.87 -7.62
C HIS A 59 -12.99 5.70 -7.09
N TYR A 60 -12.93 5.57 -5.78
CA TYR A 60 -12.22 4.48 -5.12
C TYR A 60 -13.21 3.72 -4.25
N SER A 61 -13.21 2.40 -4.33
CA SER A 61 -14.04 1.55 -3.50
C SER A 61 -13.22 0.56 -2.69
N GLY A 62 -13.83 0.07 -1.62
CA GLY A 62 -13.24 -0.93 -0.76
C GLY A 62 -14.07 -1.22 0.49
N LEU A 63 -13.40 -1.51 1.59
CA LEU A 63 -14.01 -1.99 2.83
C LEU A 63 -13.45 -1.27 4.06
N ILE A 64 -14.34 -1.01 5.01
CA ILE A 64 -14.00 -0.76 6.40
C ILE A 64 -13.96 -2.09 7.15
N VAL A 65 -12.87 -2.34 7.87
CA VAL A 65 -12.64 -3.55 8.67
C VAL A 65 -12.27 -3.16 10.11
N PRO A 66 -13.04 -3.57 11.13
CA PRO A 66 -12.69 -3.33 12.53
C PRO A 66 -11.39 -4.04 12.89
N TYR A 67 -10.60 -3.46 13.80
CA TYR A 67 -9.45 -4.13 14.42
C TYR A 67 -9.43 -3.93 15.94
N VAL A 68 -8.76 -4.86 16.62
CA VAL A 68 -8.48 -4.79 18.06
C VAL A 68 -6.99 -4.56 18.27
N ARG A 69 -6.61 -4.04 19.44
CA ARG A 69 -5.22 -3.70 19.70
C ARG A 69 -4.51 -4.90 20.34
N ASP A 70 -3.98 -5.80 19.53
CA ASP A 70 -3.23 -6.96 20.02
C ASP A 70 -1.75 -6.65 20.35
N TRP A 71 -1.33 -5.40 20.20
CA TRP A 71 0.00 -4.91 20.55
C TRP A 71 0.00 -3.96 21.75
N PRO A 72 1.13 -3.86 22.48
CA PRO A 72 1.29 -2.82 23.50
C PRO A 72 1.43 -1.43 22.87
N GLU A 73 0.76 -0.44 23.46
CA GLU A 73 0.80 0.95 22.99
C GLU A 73 1.52 1.85 23.99
N THR A 74 2.55 2.53 23.52
CA THR A 74 3.21 3.57 24.30
C THR A 74 2.41 4.85 24.18
N ILE A 75 1.87 5.34 25.29
CA ILE A 75 1.24 6.66 25.39
C ILE A 75 2.15 7.62 26.13
N ASN A 76 2.27 8.85 25.60
CA ASN A 76 2.93 9.95 26.27
C ASN A 76 1.89 10.70 27.11
N ALA A 77 1.82 10.42 28.42
CA ALA A 77 0.84 11.04 29.33
C ALA A 77 1.28 12.43 29.86
N GLY A 78 2.37 12.99 29.34
CA GLY A 78 2.91 14.29 29.75
C GLY A 78 4.43 14.36 29.64
N ARG A 79 5.05 15.38 30.27
CA ARG A 79 6.48 15.71 30.12
C ARG A 79 7.48 14.61 30.51
N SER A 80 7.07 13.57 31.23
CA SER A 80 8.01 12.54 31.73
C SER A 80 7.37 11.17 32.05
N ASP A 81 6.08 10.98 31.76
CA ASP A 81 5.37 9.73 32.11
C ASP A 81 5.01 9.00 30.81
N GLU A 82 5.95 8.17 30.36
CA GLU A 82 5.75 7.22 29.28
C GLU A 82 5.09 5.98 29.90
N ARG A 83 3.86 5.69 29.49
CA ARG A 83 3.13 4.52 29.95
C ARG A 83 2.92 3.57 28.79
N VAL A 84 3.23 2.29 29.00
CA VAL A 84 2.88 1.22 28.07
C VAL A 84 1.53 0.64 28.47
N LEU A 85 0.54 0.78 27.59
CA LEU A 85 -0.75 0.12 27.71
C LEU A 85 -0.61 -1.32 27.21
N PRO A 86 -1.08 -2.33 27.97
CA PRO A 86 -1.10 -3.71 27.51
C PRO A 86 -2.07 -3.87 26.33
N PRO A 87 -1.95 -4.93 25.51
CA PRO A 87 -2.93 -5.27 24.48
C PRO A 87 -4.38 -5.23 25.01
N ASP A 88 -5.29 -4.76 24.17
CA ASP A 88 -6.73 -4.70 24.43
C ASP A 88 -7.48 -5.42 23.30
N LEU A 89 -7.86 -6.66 23.60
CA LEU A 89 -8.60 -7.54 22.71
C LEU A 89 -10.11 -7.43 22.93
N ASP A 90 -10.53 -6.81 24.04
CA ASP A 90 -11.91 -6.73 24.48
C ASP A 90 -12.63 -5.52 23.89
N HIS A 91 -11.90 -4.56 23.31
CA HIS A 91 -12.46 -3.38 22.66
C HIS A 91 -11.97 -3.22 21.22
N THR A 92 -12.86 -2.70 20.36
CA THR A 92 -12.49 -2.30 19.00
C THR A 92 -11.60 -1.05 19.10
N ALA A 93 -10.35 -1.18 18.69
CA ALA A 93 -9.36 -0.12 18.78
C ALA A 93 -9.51 0.91 17.65
N GLY A 94 -9.97 0.46 16.48
CA GLY A 94 -10.21 1.32 15.33
C GLY A 94 -10.75 0.54 14.15
N HIS A 95 -10.73 1.21 13.00
CA HIS A 95 -11.27 0.71 11.75
C HIS A 95 -10.26 0.97 10.64
N ALA A 96 -9.76 -0.11 10.06
CA ALA A 96 -8.96 -0.04 8.85
C ALA A 96 -9.88 0.26 7.66
N VAL A 97 -9.41 1.10 6.77
CA VAL A 97 -10.05 1.38 5.49
C VAL A 97 -9.11 0.86 4.41
N ILE A 98 -9.56 -0.13 3.66
CA ILE A 98 -8.78 -0.76 2.60
C ILE A 98 -9.50 -0.49 1.29
N LEU A 99 -8.79 0.07 0.31
CA LEU A 99 -9.30 0.31 -1.03
C LEU A 99 -8.65 -0.68 -1.99
N ASP A 100 -9.47 -1.36 -2.78
CA ASP A 100 -9.03 -2.41 -3.70
C ASP A 100 -9.30 -2.07 -5.18
N THR A 101 -10.15 -1.07 -5.45
CA THR A 101 -10.53 -0.68 -6.80
C THR A 101 -10.52 0.83 -6.98
N LYS A 102 -9.98 1.29 -8.11
CA LYS A 102 -10.02 2.67 -8.61
C LYS A 102 -10.71 2.67 -9.98
N THR A 103 -11.84 3.36 -10.08
CA THR A 103 -12.62 3.51 -11.30
C THR A 103 -12.51 4.94 -11.83
N CYS A 104 -12.07 5.12 -13.07
CA CYS A 104 -11.99 6.44 -13.70
C CYS A 104 -12.81 6.44 -15.02
N PRO A 105 -13.56 7.51 -15.34
CA PRO A 105 -14.36 7.56 -16.56
C PRO A 105 -13.53 7.32 -17.83
N GLY A 106 -13.96 6.35 -18.65
CA GLY A 106 -13.31 6.01 -19.91
C GLY A 106 -12.01 5.20 -19.78
N LYS A 107 -11.71 4.68 -18.58
CA LYS A 107 -10.61 3.74 -18.32
C LYS A 107 -11.16 2.44 -17.76
N GLU A 108 -10.39 1.36 -17.90
CA GLU A 108 -10.68 0.11 -17.18
C GLU A 108 -10.46 0.30 -15.67
N ASP A 109 -11.16 -0.50 -14.87
CA ASP A 109 -11.00 -0.49 -13.41
C ASP A 109 -9.57 -0.92 -13.05
N GLU A 110 -8.92 -0.08 -12.26
CA GLU A 110 -7.57 -0.32 -11.77
C GLU A 110 -7.65 -0.98 -10.39
N LYS A 111 -6.99 -2.14 -10.24
CA LYS A 111 -6.83 -2.77 -8.93
C LYS A 111 -5.71 -2.07 -8.16
N VAL A 112 -6.04 -1.65 -6.95
CA VAL A 112 -5.15 -0.94 -6.03
C VAL A 112 -5.09 -1.68 -4.70
N PHE A 113 -4.12 -1.35 -3.85
CA PHE A 113 -4.13 -1.79 -2.46
C PHE A 113 -3.66 -0.61 -1.62
N LEU A 114 -4.62 0.20 -1.19
CA LEU A 114 -4.35 1.41 -0.44
C LEU A 114 -5.01 1.31 0.92
N VAL A 115 -4.29 1.72 1.96
CA VAL A 115 -4.72 1.54 3.34
C VAL A 115 -4.64 2.85 4.12
N ASP A 116 -5.62 3.06 4.99
CA ASP A 116 -5.59 4.08 6.04
C ASP A 116 -6.43 3.55 7.23
N ALA A 117 -6.49 4.27 8.34
CA ALA A 117 -7.32 3.89 9.49
C ALA A 117 -7.94 5.08 10.21
N VAL A 118 -9.12 4.86 10.75
CA VAL A 118 -9.67 5.72 11.80
C VAL A 118 -9.22 5.20 13.15
N GLU A 119 -8.25 5.89 13.73
CA GLU A 119 -7.84 5.66 15.11
C GLU A 119 -8.85 6.34 16.04
N ARG A 120 -9.48 5.54 16.91
CA ARG A 120 -10.58 5.89 17.83
C ARG A 120 -11.97 5.87 17.16
N ASN A 121 -12.84 5.04 17.73
CA ASN A 121 -14.19 4.83 17.23
C ASN A 121 -15.16 5.94 17.73
N PHE A 122 -15.29 7.02 16.97
CA PHE A 122 -16.30 8.06 17.21
C PHE A 122 -17.72 7.65 16.79
N GLY A 123 -17.89 6.45 16.21
CA GLY A 123 -19.17 5.87 15.79
C GLY A 123 -19.55 6.09 14.33
N ALA A 124 -18.88 7.01 13.64
CA ALA A 124 -19.08 7.21 12.21
C ALA A 124 -17.80 7.76 11.56
N LEU A 125 -17.57 7.38 10.31
CA LEU A 125 -16.59 7.97 9.41
C LEU A 125 -17.35 8.92 8.49
N GLY A 126 -17.17 10.24 8.67
CA GLY A 126 -18.03 11.26 8.07
C GLY A 126 -17.44 12.04 6.89
N GLY A 127 -18.32 12.57 6.04
CA GLY A 127 -17.99 13.50 4.96
C GLY A 127 -17.45 14.82 5.49
N GLY A 128 -16.12 14.97 5.46
CA GLY A 128 -15.42 16.17 5.96
C GLY A 128 -14.01 15.87 6.46
N THR A 129 -13.74 14.62 6.80
CA THR A 129 -12.39 14.13 7.11
C THR A 129 -11.75 13.62 5.82
N ASP A 130 -10.55 14.11 5.52
CA ASP A 130 -9.69 13.53 4.50
C ASP A 130 -8.88 12.36 5.06
N PHE A 131 -8.62 11.38 4.21
CA PHE A 131 -7.85 10.17 4.50
C PHE A 131 -6.61 10.14 3.62
N HIS A 132 -5.50 9.71 4.20
CA HIS A 132 -4.19 9.64 3.56
C HIS A 132 -3.89 8.18 3.32
N PHE A 133 -4.35 7.70 2.18
CA PHE A 133 -4.22 6.31 1.80
C PHE A 133 -2.84 6.04 1.22
N ASP A 134 -2.13 5.10 1.80
CA ASP A 134 -0.79 4.68 1.36
C ASP A 134 -0.81 3.22 0.85
N ASP A 135 0.07 2.91 -0.10
CA ASP A 135 0.31 1.52 -0.49
C ASP A 135 1.25 0.84 0.52
N PRO A 136 0.84 -0.25 1.20
CA PRO A 136 1.66 -0.95 2.20
C PRO A 136 3.04 -1.39 1.71
N ASP A 137 3.23 -1.60 0.42
CA ASP A 137 4.53 -1.97 -0.16
C ASP A 137 5.50 -0.80 -0.25
N THR A 138 4.99 0.43 -0.23
CA THR A 138 5.81 1.65 -0.28
C THR A 138 6.21 2.15 1.12
N ILE A 139 5.56 1.65 2.17
CA ILE A 139 5.84 1.98 3.56
C ILE A 139 7.00 1.13 4.07
N LYS A 140 7.98 1.78 4.71
CA LYS A 140 9.10 1.05 5.36
C LYS A 140 8.57 0.12 6.45
N PRO A 141 9.17 -1.07 6.68
CA PRO A 141 8.69 -2.05 7.64
C PRO A 141 8.41 -1.49 9.05
N GLU A 142 9.26 -0.58 9.54
CA GLU A 142 9.14 0.05 10.86
C GLU A 142 7.94 1.01 10.99
N TYR A 143 7.39 1.49 9.88
CA TYR A 143 6.24 2.39 9.83
C TYR A 143 4.97 1.71 9.33
N LYS A 144 5.02 0.41 9.00
CA LYS A 144 3.82 -0.32 8.58
C LYS A 144 2.78 -0.31 9.71
N PRO A 145 1.50 -0.10 9.40
CA PRO A 145 0.47 -0.09 10.43
C PRO A 145 0.43 -1.43 11.17
N LYS A 146 0.53 -1.39 12.51
CA LYS A 146 0.57 -2.60 13.35
C LYS A 146 -0.71 -3.44 13.23
N TRP A 147 -1.84 -2.81 12.91
CA TRP A 147 -3.12 -3.48 12.70
C TRP A 147 -3.19 -4.25 11.39
N LEU A 148 -2.34 -3.96 10.39
CA LEU A 148 -2.48 -4.49 9.04
C LEU A 148 -2.47 -6.02 8.99
N PRO A 149 -1.52 -6.74 9.62
CA PRO A 149 -1.53 -8.20 9.61
C PRO A 149 -2.81 -8.79 10.20
N GLN A 150 -3.29 -8.26 11.33
CA GLN A 150 -4.51 -8.71 11.99
C GLN A 150 -5.74 -8.49 11.10
N VAL A 151 -5.82 -7.34 10.44
CA VAL A 151 -6.93 -7.01 9.53
C VAL A 151 -6.94 -7.92 8.31
N MET A 152 -5.79 -8.19 7.72
CA MET A 152 -5.70 -9.11 6.57
C MET A 152 -6.13 -10.53 6.96
N GLU A 153 -5.71 -11.03 8.11
CA GLU A 153 -6.15 -12.34 8.62
C GLU A 153 -7.67 -12.36 8.87
N ARG A 154 -8.20 -11.31 9.49
CA ARG A 154 -9.64 -11.17 9.69
C ARG A 154 -10.40 -11.16 8.38
N LEU A 155 -9.93 -10.38 7.39
CA LEU A 155 -10.58 -10.29 6.09
C LEU A 155 -10.64 -11.66 5.40
N GLN A 156 -9.57 -12.47 5.50
CA GLN A 156 -9.58 -13.85 5.02
C GLN A 156 -10.63 -14.72 5.71
N ARG A 157 -10.78 -14.62 7.04
CA ARG A 157 -11.83 -15.36 7.77
C ARG A 157 -13.23 -14.88 7.43
N VAL A 158 -13.42 -13.58 7.23
CA VAL A 158 -14.72 -12.99 6.87
C VAL A 158 -15.11 -13.35 5.43
N ALA A 159 -14.14 -13.46 4.52
CA ALA A 159 -14.33 -13.90 3.13
C ALA A 159 -14.93 -15.31 2.98
N GLU A 160 -14.92 -16.14 4.03
CA GLU A 160 -15.61 -17.43 4.03
C GLU A 160 -17.15 -17.30 3.97
N ARG A 161 -17.68 -16.12 4.34
CA ARG A 161 -19.12 -15.88 4.50
C ARG A 161 -19.62 -14.53 3.98
N ASP A 162 -18.74 -13.60 3.64
CA ASP A 162 -19.08 -12.29 3.07
C ASP A 162 -18.47 -12.16 1.66
N ASP A 163 -19.32 -11.92 0.66
CA ASP A 163 -18.91 -11.84 -0.73
C ASP A 163 -18.02 -10.62 -1.04
N ASN A 164 -18.22 -9.49 -0.34
CA ASN A 164 -17.40 -8.30 -0.56
C ASN A 164 -15.99 -8.52 0.01
N ALA A 165 -15.88 -9.13 1.19
CA ALA A 165 -14.59 -9.51 1.76
C ALA A 165 -13.86 -10.50 0.84
N LYS A 166 -14.59 -11.47 0.27
CA LYS A 166 -14.04 -12.43 -0.68
C LYS A 166 -13.54 -11.77 -1.96
N GLU A 167 -14.29 -10.82 -2.51
CA GLU A 167 -13.87 -10.05 -3.68
C GLU A 167 -12.59 -9.26 -3.38
N MET A 168 -12.52 -8.56 -2.25
CA MET A 168 -11.34 -7.81 -1.85
C MET A 168 -10.11 -8.72 -1.66
N VAL A 169 -10.23 -9.84 -0.96
CA VAL A 169 -9.12 -10.79 -0.79
C VAL A 169 -8.63 -11.30 -2.14
N THR A 170 -9.56 -11.58 -3.06
CA THR A 170 -9.22 -12.01 -4.42
C THR A 170 -8.48 -10.91 -5.18
N ALA A 171 -8.97 -9.67 -5.13
CA ALA A 171 -8.37 -8.51 -5.79
C ALA A 171 -6.95 -8.23 -5.27
N ILE A 172 -6.75 -8.22 -3.96
CA ILE A 172 -5.44 -8.01 -3.34
C ILE A 172 -4.48 -9.13 -3.73
N THR A 173 -4.92 -10.39 -3.66
CA THR A 173 -4.08 -11.54 -4.05
C THR A 173 -3.64 -11.46 -5.51
N GLN A 174 -4.55 -11.10 -6.42
CA GLN A 174 -4.22 -10.93 -7.84
C GLN A 174 -3.24 -9.78 -8.07
N LEU A 175 -3.38 -8.67 -7.33
CA LEU A 175 -2.47 -7.54 -7.41
C LEU A 175 -1.06 -7.92 -6.94
N GLU A 176 -0.95 -8.63 -5.81
CA GLU A 176 0.33 -9.12 -5.28
C GLU A 176 1.02 -10.09 -6.26
N GLN A 177 0.26 -11.02 -6.86
CA GLN A 177 0.78 -11.93 -7.89
C GLN A 177 1.34 -11.17 -9.09
N LYS A 178 0.57 -10.20 -9.61
CA LYS A 178 1.00 -9.35 -10.72
C LYS A 178 2.27 -8.56 -10.38
N ARG A 179 2.37 -8.01 -9.16
CA ARG A 179 3.58 -7.31 -8.69
C ARG A 179 4.78 -8.24 -8.62
N ALA A 180 4.60 -9.47 -8.11
CA ALA A 180 5.66 -10.46 -8.03
C ALA A 180 6.16 -10.87 -9.42
N GLU A 181 5.26 -11.11 -10.38
CA GLU A 181 5.60 -11.40 -11.78
C GLU A 181 6.40 -10.26 -12.43
N GLN A 182 5.97 -9.01 -12.21
CA GLN A 182 6.67 -7.83 -12.72
C GLN A 182 8.08 -7.68 -12.11
N ALA A 183 8.23 -7.92 -10.81
CA ALA A 183 9.54 -7.88 -10.13
C ALA A 183 10.50 -8.97 -10.66
N GLN A 184 9.98 -10.18 -10.93
CA GLN A 184 10.76 -11.26 -11.53
C GLN A 184 11.18 -10.92 -12.97
N ALA A 185 10.27 -10.39 -13.79
CA ALA A 185 10.58 -9.96 -15.16
C ALA A 185 11.63 -8.83 -15.21
N ALA A 186 11.55 -7.86 -14.28
CA ALA A 186 12.54 -6.79 -14.17
C ALA A 186 13.94 -7.31 -13.78
N THR A 187 14.00 -8.33 -12.92
CA THR A 187 15.25 -8.97 -12.48
C THR A 187 15.88 -9.79 -13.62
N ALA A 188 15.07 -10.51 -14.39
CA ALA A 188 15.53 -11.27 -15.56
C ALA A 188 16.09 -10.34 -16.67
N THR A 189 15.37 -9.25 -16.98
CA THR A 189 15.79 -8.26 -17.98
C THR A 189 17.12 -7.58 -17.59
N SER A 190 17.31 -7.27 -16.30
CA SER A 190 18.56 -6.67 -15.79
C SER A 190 19.76 -7.63 -15.87
N THR A 191 19.52 -8.94 -15.76
CA THR A 191 20.56 -9.97 -15.86
C THR A 191 21.02 -10.15 -17.31
N GLU A 192 20.11 -10.07 -18.28
CA GLU A 192 20.39 -10.24 -19.71
C GLU A 192 21.20 -9.07 -20.33
N VAL A 193 20.94 -7.84 -19.86
CA VAL A 193 21.71 -6.65 -20.26
C VAL A 193 23.15 -6.71 -19.74
N THR A 194 23.36 -7.29 -18.56
CA THR A 194 24.70 -7.43 -17.94
C THR A 194 25.51 -8.55 -18.61
N ALA A 195 24.86 -9.64 -19.06
CA ALA A 195 25.53 -10.72 -19.79
C ALA A 195 26.01 -10.29 -21.19
N THR A 196 25.31 -9.36 -21.85
CA THR A 196 25.66 -8.89 -23.20
C THR A 196 26.85 -7.92 -23.20
N THR A 197 27.11 -7.20 -22.10
CA THR A 197 28.25 -6.27 -21.99
C THR A 197 29.57 -6.94 -21.59
N ALA A 198 29.54 -8.16 -21.04
CA ALA A 198 30.74 -8.90 -20.64
C ALA A 198 31.48 -9.60 -21.81
N SER A 199 30.92 -9.58 -23.03
CA SER A 199 31.48 -10.27 -24.21
C SER A 199 31.99 -9.34 -25.31
N ALA A 200 32.47 -8.14 -24.98
CA ALA A 200 33.19 -7.30 -25.94
C ALA A 200 34.68 -7.74 -26.03
N PRO A 201 35.18 -8.24 -27.18
CA PRO A 201 36.57 -8.62 -27.33
C PRO A 201 37.48 -7.39 -27.33
N ILE A 202 38.52 -7.42 -26.49
CA ILE A 202 39.57 -6.39 -26.44
C ILE A 202 40.37 -6.47 -27.75
N ALA A 203 40.10 -5.55 -28.68
CA ALA A 203 40.95 -5.35 -29.85
C ALA A 203 42.25 -4.66 -29.42
N THR A 204 43.35 -5.42 -29.40
CA THR A 204 44.71 -4.92 -29.13
C THR A 204 45.21 -4.09 -30.32
N THR A 205 45.07 -2.77 -30.27
CA THR A 205 45.65 -1.86 -31.26
C THR A 205 47.12 -1.60 -30.94
N SER A 206 48.01 -2.30 -31.65
CA SER A 206 49.46 -2.07 -31.64
C SER A 206 49.81 -0.78 -32.40
N ILE A 207 50.20 0.28 -31.70
CA ILE A 207 50.71 1.52 -32.29
C ILE A 207 52.22 1.37 -32.54
N ARG A 208 52.63 1.27 -33.82
CA ARG A 208 54.03 1.40 -34.24
C ARG A 208 54.42 2.88 -34.29
N SER A 209 55.37 3.27 -33.45
CA SER A 209 56.06 4.56 -33.51
C SER A 209 57.09 4.56 -34.65
N THR A 210 56.93 5.46 -35.62
CA THR A 210 57.99 5.81 -36.58
C THR A 210 58.56 7.17 -36.19
N ALA A 211 59.75 7.16 -35.60
CA ALA A 211 60.56 8.36 -35.41
C ALA A 211 61.30 8.70 -36.71
N ARG A 212 61.10 9.93 -37.21
CA ARG A 212 62.02 10.66 -38.10
C ARG A 212 62.62 11.77 -37.27
N TRP A 213 63.94 11.77 -37.09
CA TRP A 213 64.95 12.72 -37.60
C TRP A 213 66.29 12.37 -36.96
#